data_AF-A0A2D7CAB8-F1
#
_entry.id   AF-A0A2D7CAB8-F1
#
_cell.length_a   1.000
_cell.length_b   1.000
_cell.length_c   1.000
_cell.angle_alpha   90.00
_cell.angle_beta   90.00
_cell.angle_gamma   90.00
#
_symmetry.space_group_name_H-M   'P 1'
#
loop_
_entity.id
_entity.type
_entity.pdbx_description
1 polymer ?
#
loop_
_entity_poly.entity_id
_entity_poly.type
_entity_poly.pdbx_seq_one_letter_code
_entity_poly.pdbx_strand_id
1 'polypeptide(L)'
;MGDPRQDLHQGVFAFGIPLSLRGWIAMGIGALMLVIAVPTFLLAGTLVDAPPPGEVPLVSDPGGEQPDDAPTVLREGRQGAAGHWVRTTAKTTENYAEITCTTNEDGEESWSLYVLNDRSEFLLPNGDRLVLTNPSAPHGYPTPGCQDYTIRANEDVQLLVFVNHESGEEEVLGVGVRDERAQRPLGRMTAFTTSFGTLAIACLVLMGATSPPGAGMLKKLQRAHDPHPRLHQDAEGLRYAVAPEWSGDQHDWVFDPPGVEAWNRTMPYAADNPEALLPEHPNNLGKLHLATFTMYSVWGLGFVAAVSMLGIYSDRAYGLIGRLIMQGSLALFSGLVFWASWGRWKRLHSIIDTPTSPIRSVAVGMAEVVGEVRPAATGSMRVTVGTQSVPGSSTAITALTSGIGKAAIKSMTGQHLQQHTVDGVVAYKWLQEVWETRGSGDDKVTKWWHEAEDQGSTPFLIHDGTGGLHVDPETWLNRSWSSASQGKGSRMASLFGGGRSTFNFGPAIFDWQVGNIVSIGSMTGINRPRRWTMHCLRIGDPVYALGRVQPRTSEALAAEGLDGSVPSSNLTMVGEDDVGISASMHRGTELSVMCSVRSTTEAIITPALMVIAAVLPILM
;
A
#
# COMPACT_ATOMS: atom_id res chain seq x y z
N MET A 1 28.87 23.56 -2.44
CA MET A 1 28.07 22.32 -2.36
C MET A 1 29.00 21.17 -2.69
N GLY A 2 28.97 20.08 -1.92
CA GLY A 2 29.75 18.88 -2.27
C GLY A 2 29.28 18.29 -3.61
N ASP A 3 30.05 17.37 -4.18
CA ASP A 3 29.65 16.66 -5.39
C ASP A 3 28.32 15.92 -5.13
N PRO A 4 27.19 16.30 -5.79
CA PRO A 4 25.89 15.67 -5.55
C PRO A 4 25.87 14.18 -5.89
N ARG A 5 26.87 13.65 -6.60
CA ARG A 5 27.06 12.21 -6.84
C ARG A 5 27.48 11.46 -5.58
N GLN A 6 28.17 12.11 -4.63
CA GLN A 6 28.56 11.49 -3.36
C GLN A 6 27.35 11.23 -2.45
N ASP A 7 26.29 12.02 -2.58
CA ASP A 7 25.06 11.87 -1.79
C ASP A 7 24.22 10.64 -2.21
N LEU A 8 24.53 10.00 -3.34
CA LEU A 8 23.83 8.80 -3.85
C LEU A 8 24.13 7.52 -3.03
N HIS A 9 25.05 7.58 -2.06
CA HIS A 9 25.38 6.47 -1.17
C HIS A 9 24.62 6.58 0.17
N GLN A 10 23.67 5.68 0.43
CA GLN A 10 22.79 5.78 1.62
C GLN A 10 23.29 5.05 2.88
N GLY A 11 24.55 4.62 2.92
CA GLY A 11 25.13 3.91 4.07
C GLY A 11 24.38 2.61 4.42
N VAL A 12 24.58 2.08 5.65
CA VAL A 12 23.90 0.85 6.10
C VAL A 12 22.50 1.14 6.65
N PHE A 13 22.32 2.29 7.30
CA PHE A 13 21.07 2.72 7.93
C PHE A 13 20.62 4.07 7.38
N ALA A 14 19.37 4.15 6.90
CA ALA A 14 18.75 5.41 6.52
C ALA A 14 17.28 5.49 6.97
N PHE A 15 16.91 6.59 7.60
CA PHE A 15 15.56 6.79 8.11
C PHE A 15 14.72 7.62 7.13
N GLY A 16 13.81 6.94 6.43
CA GLY A 16 12.83 7.59 5.58
C GLY A 16 11.67 8.19 6.40
N ILE A 17 11.28 9.42 6.07
CA ILE A 17 10.14 10.13 6.66
C ILE A 17 9.02 10.19 5.61
N PRO A 18 7.72 10.20 6.00
CA PRO A 18 6.64 10.34 5.03
C PRO A 18 6.74 11.61 4.17
N LEU A 19 6.55 11.46 2.86
CA LEU A 19 6.61 12.58 1.89
C LEU A 19 5.26 13.23 1.58
N SER A 20 4.15 12.62 2.06
CA SER A 20 2.78 13.07 1.80
C SER A 20 2.01 13.28 3.10
N LEU A 21 1.01 14.17 3.07
CA LEU A 21 0.15 14.44 4.23
C LEU A 21 -0.57 13.17 4.72
N ARG A 22 -1.03 12.32 3.79
CA ARG A 22 -1.64 11.01 4.13
C ARG A 22 -0.65 10.12 4.88
N GLY A 23 0.62 10.11 4.47
CA GLY A 23 1.67 9.36 5.16
C GLY A 23 1.95 9.90 6.57
N TRP A 24 1.93 11.22 6.76
CA TRP A 24 2.06 11.82 8.10
C TRP A 24 0.89 11.47 9.02
N ILE A 25 -0.34 11.49 8.52
CA ILE A 25 -1.53 11.08 9.28
C ILE A 25 -1.41 9.60 9.68
N ALA A 26 -1.05 8.72 8.74
CA ALA A 26 -0.85 7.30 9.02
C ALA A 26 0.25 7.07 10.06
N MET A 27 1.37 7.79 9.97
CA MET A 27 2.43 7.72 10.96
C MET A 27 1.96 8.18 12.34
N GLY A 28 1.15 9.24 12.43
CA GLY A 28 0.54 9.70 13.68
C GLY A 28 -0.39 8.64 14.31
N ILE A 29 -1.22 7.97 13.49
CA ILE A 29 -2.08 6.87 13.95
C ILE A 29 -1.22 5.72 14.48
N GLY A 30 -0.21 5.28 13.72
CA GLY A 30 0.68 4.19 14.15
C GLY A 30 1.43 4.51 15.44
N ALA A 31 1.92 5.75 15.59
CA ALA A 31 2.58 6.21 16.81
C ALA A 31 1.61 6.24 18.00
N LEU A 32 0.37 6.70 17.82
CA LEU A 32 -0.66 6.67 18.85
C LEU A 32 -0.97 5.23 19.29
N MET A 33 -1.04 4.29 18.34
CA MET A 33 -1.25 2.87 18.66
C MET A 33 -0.08 2.28 19.45
N LEU A 34 1.17 2.67 19.18
CA LEU A 34 2.32 2.29 20.01
C LEU A 34 2.21 2.83 21.44
N VAL A 35 1.79 4.09 21.58
CA VAL A 35 1.58 4.74 22.89
C VAL A 35 0.47 4.05 23.68
N ILE A 36 -0.51 3.43 23.01
CA ILE A 36 -1.55 2.61 23.67
C ILE A 36 -1.03 1.20 24.00
N ALA A 37 -0.32 0.57 23.06
CA ALA A 37 0.14 -0.81 23.20
C ALA A 37 1.14 -1.01 24.35
N VAL A 38 2.05 -0.06 24.57
CA VAL A 38 3.09 -0.21 25.63
C VAL A 38 2.48 -0.21 27.04
N PRO A 39 1.63 0.76 27.44
CA PRO A 39 0.92 0.70 28.71
C PRO A 39 0.04 -0.54 28.87
N THR A 40 -0.67 -0.97 27.82
CA THR A 40 -1.47 -2.20 27.90
C THR A 40 -0.62 -3.44 28.12
N PHE A 41 0.58 -3.50 27.53
CA PHE A 41 1.53 -4.58 27.79
C PHE A 41 2.02 -4.58 29.24
N LEU A 42 2.38 -3.41 29.77
CA LEU A 42 2.85 -3.27 31.15
C LEU A 42 1.75 -3.62 32.16
N LEU A 43 0.51 -3.15 31.91
CA LEU A 43 -0.66 -3.50 32.72
C LEU A 43 -0.96 -5.00 32.65
N ALA A 44 -0.84 -5.63 31.48
CA ALA A 44 -1.01 -7.08 31.36
C ALA A 44 -0.04 -7.84 32.28
N GLY A 45 1.20 -7.36 32.44
CA GLY A 45 2.17 -7.93 33.38
C GLY A 45 1.74 -7.91 34.86
N THR A 46 0.83 -7.01 35.24
CA THR A 46 0.29 -6.88 36.60
C THR A 46 -0.98 -7.68 36.86
N LEU A 47 -1.60 -8.27 35.83
CA LEU A 47 -2.82 -9.05 35.97
C LEU A 47 -2.53 -10.45 36.54
N VAL A 48 -3.40 -10.92 37.43
CA VAL A 48 -3.32 -12.24 38.06
C VAL A 48 -3.93 -13.30 37.13
N ASP A 49 -3.22 -14.41 36.90
CA ASP A 49 -3.72 -15.54 36.10
C ASP A 49 -4.30 -16.64 37.00
N ALA A 50 -5.63 -16.82 36.94
CA ALA A 50 -6.35 -17.81 37.73
C ALA A 50 -6.51 -19.15 36.98
N PRO A 51 -6.43 -20.31 37.67
CA PRO A 51 -6.65 -21.64 37.07
C PRO A 51 -8.10 -21.85 36.59
N PRO A 52 -8.37 -22.82 35.71
CA PRO A 52 -9.72 -23.20 35.28
C PRO A 52 -10.64 -23.48 36.47
N PRO A 53 -11.88 -22.93 36.50
CA PRO A 53 -12.81 -23.21 37.58
C PRO A 53 -13.11 -24.70 37.77
N GLY A 54 -12.94 -25.52 36.72
CA GLY A 54 -13.07 -26.98 36.80
C GLY A 54 -11.93 -27.70 37.52
N GLU A 55 -10.77 -27.05 37.68
CA GLU A 55 -9.57 -27.59 38.34
C GLU A 55 -9.43 -27.11 39.79
N VAL A 56 -10.35 -26.25 40.25
CA VAL A 56 -10.32 -25.67 41.60
C VAL A 56 -11.35 -26.40 42.50
N PRO A 57 -10.96 -26.93 43.67
CA PRO A 57 -11.89 -27.64 44.56
C PRO A 57 -12.93 -26.70 45.16
N LEU A 58 -14.12 -27.25 45.47
CA LEU A 58 -15.19 -26.53 46.16
C LEU A 58 -15.11 -26.84 47.67
N VAL A 59 -14.96 -25.81 48.49
CA VAL A 59 -14.84 -25.89 49.94
C VAL A 59 -15.93 -25.09 50.64
N SER A 60 -16.34 -25.56 51.82
CA SER A 60 -17.30 -24.85 52.67
C SER A 60 -16.70 -23.64 53.39
N ASP A 61 -15.39 -23.68 53.63
CA ASP A 61 -14.63 -22.65 54.33
C ASP A 61 -13.29 -22.41 53.60
N PRO A 62 -13.08 -21.25 52.96
CA PRO A 62 -11.83 -20.92 52.29
C PRO A 62 -10.67 -20.68 53.27
N GLY A 63 -10.92 -20.31 54.52
CA GLY A 63 -9.89 -20.10 55.55
C GLY A 63 -9.45 -21.37 56.28
N GLY A 64 -10.04 -22.51 55.90
CA GLY A 64 -9.79 -23.82 56.48
C GLY A 64 -8.48 -24.49 56.04
N GLU A 65 -8.36 -25.78 56.35
CA GLU A 65 -7.20 -26.57 55.91
C GLU A 65 -7.17 -26.70 54.38
N GLN A 66 -5.99 -26.47 53.80
CA GLN A 66 -5.81 -26.51 52.35
C GLN A 66 -6.21 -27.88 51.79
N PRO A 67 -7.08 -27.95 50.75
CA PRO A 67 -7.41 -29.22 50.10
C PRO A 67 -6.20 -29.85 49.40
N ASP A 68 -6.07 -31.18 49.48
CA ASP A 68 -4.98 -31.96 48.86
C ASP A 68 -4.89 -31.77 47.33
N ASP A 69 -6.03 -31.49 46.68
CA ASP A 69 -6.16 -31.29 45.24
C ASP A 69 -6.19 -29.81 44.83
N ALA A 70 -6.03 -28.88 45.78
CA ALA A 70 -6.04 -27.45 45.48
C ALA A 70 -4.80 -27.05 44.69
N PRO A 71 -4.96 -26.39 43.53
CA PRO A 71 -3.81 -25.91 42.77
C PRO A 71 -3.07 -24.84 43.57
N THR A 72 -1.80 -25.12 43.89
CA THR A 72 -0.86 -24.21 44.59
C THR A 72 0.05 -23.44 43.63
N VAL A 73 0.04 -23.81 42.34
CA VAL A 73 0.87 -23.16 41.34
C VAL A 73 0.38 -21.73 41.14
N LEU A 74 1.12 -20.80 41.70
CA LEU A 74 0.97 -19.38 41.39
C LEU A 74 1.48 -19.14 39.98
N ARG A 75 0.56 -18.98 39.04
CA ARG A 75 0.92 -18.52 37.71
C ARG A 75 1.41 -17.08 37.80
N GLU A 76 2.30 -16.73 36.88
CA GLU A 76 3.06 -15.48 36.92
C GLU A 76 2.15 -14.24 37.11
N GLY A 77 2.60 -13.27 37.90
CA GLY A 77 1.79 -12.14 38.40
C GLY A 77 1.69 -12.10 39.93
N ARG A 78 1.92 -13.26 40.57
CA ARG A 78 2.17 -13.41 42.02
C ARG A 78 3.44 -14.23 42.31
N GLN A 79 4.49 -14.08 41.49
CA GLN A 79 5.75 -14.77 41.71
C GLN A 79 6.34 -14.34 43.07
N GLY A 80 6.29 -15.23 44.06
CA GLY A 80 6.82 -14.99 45.41
C GLY A 80 5.79 -15.06 46.54
N ALA A 81 4.48 -15.03 46.27
CA ALA A 81 3.51 -15.38 47.31
C ALA A 81 3.53 -16.91 47.55
N ALA A 82 3.01 -17.38 48.67
CA ALA A 82 2.59 -18.77 48.85
C ALA A 82 1.07 -18.76 49.00
N GLY A 83 0.35 -19.65 48.32
CA GLY A 83 -1.11 -19.66 48.39
C GLY A 83 -1.75 -20.73 47.53
N HIS A 84 -3.07 -20.87 47.64
CA HIS A 84 -3.85 -21.84 46.90
C HIS A 84 -5.20 -21.26 46.45
N TRP A 85 -5.79 -21.89 45.44
CA TRP A 85 -7.07 -21.49 44.89
C TRP A 85 -8.17 -22.41 45.40
N VAL A 86 -9.31 -21.81 45.79
CA VAL A 86 -10.51 -22.53 46.22
C VAL A 86 -11.76 -21.88 45.65
N ARG A 87 -12.83 -22.66 45.53
CA ARG A 87 -14.18 -22.16 45.28
C ARG A 87 -15.02 -22.33 46.53
N THR A 88 -15.92 -21.40 46.82
CA THR A 88 -16.86 -21.52 47.93
C THR A 88 -18.23 -20.97 47.56
N THR A 89 -19.28 -21.37 48.28
CA THR A 89 -20.64 -20.84 48.08
C THR A 89 -20.92 -19.80 49.16
N ALA A 90 -21.43 -18.63 48.79
CA ALA A 90 -21.77 -17.58 49.75
C ALA A 90 -23.08 -16.89 49.37
N LYS A 91 -23.65 -16.12 50.30
CA LYS A 91 -24.84 -15.31 50.06
C LYS A 91 -24.49 -13.83 49.96
N THR A 92 -25.07 -13.13 49.01
CA THR A 92 -24.94 -11.67 48.89
C THR A 92 -25.62 -10.95 50.05
N THR A 93 -25.04 -9.87 50.55
CA THR A 93 -25.66 -9.05 51.62
C THR A 93 -26.57 -7.94 51.09
N GLU A 94 -26.21 -7.36 49.95
CA GLU A 94 -26.95 -6.28 49.27
C GLU A 94 -27.14 -6.62 47.78
N ASN A 95 -27.86 -5.76 47.05
CA ASN A 95 -27.93 -5.86 45.59
C ASN A 95 -26.53 -5.64 45.03
N TYR A 96 -25.96 -6.68 44.42
CA TYR A 96 -24.54 -6.73 44.14
C TYR A 96 -24.21 -6.28 42.72
N ALA A 97 -24.92 -6.80 41.73
CA ALA A 97 -24.60 -6.59 40.32
C ALA A 97 -25.81 -6.78 39.41
N GLU A 98 -25.72 -6.22 38.21
CA GLU A 98 -26.68 -6.37 37.12
C GLU A 98 -26.02 -7.05 35.93
N ILE A 99 -26.65 -8.10 35.41
CA ILE A 99 -26.25 -8.81 34.20
C ILE A 99 -27.15 -8.29 33.08
N THR A 100 -26.55 -7.73 32.03
CA THR A 100 -27.23 -7.32 30.80
C THR A 100 -26.79 -8.20 29.65
N CYS A 101 -27.73 -8.91 29.02
CA CYS A 101 -27.48 -9.76 27.87
C CYS A 101 -27.82 -9.02 26.58
N THR A 102 -26.91 -9.01 25.61
CA THR A 102 -27.06 -8.40 24.30
C THR A 102 -26.88 -9.44 23.20
N THR A 103 -27.88 -9.59 22.33
CA THR A 103 -27.79 -10.45 21.14
C THR A 103 -27.38 -9.59 19.94
N ASN A 104 -26.34 -10.01 19.19
CA ASN A 104 -25.95 -9.33 17.95
C ASN A 104 -26.89 -9.70 16.77
N GLU A 105 -26.75 -9.01 15.63
CA GLU A 105 -27.58 -9.24 14.43
C GLU A 105 -27.44 -10.68 13.86
N ASP A 106 -26.36 -11.37 14.19
CA ASP A 106 -26.06 -12.75 13.76
C ASP A 106 -26.65 -13.82 14.70
N GLY A 107 -27.35 -13.41 15.76
CA GLY A 107 -27.97 -14.32 16.74
C GLY A 107 -27.01 -14.87 17.79
N GLU A 108 -25.80 -14.31 17.90
CA GLU A 108 -24.88 -14.62 18.99
C GLU A 108 -25.25 -13.79 20.22
N GLU A 109 -25.58 -14.47 21.31
CA GLU A 109 -25.84 -13.86 22.61
C GLU A 109 -24.50 -13.52 23.29
N SER A 110 -24.40 -12.33 23.86
CA SER A 110 -23.28 -11.88 24.71
C SER A 110 -23.86 -11.28 25.99
N TRP A 111 -23.09 -11.18 27.07
CA TRP A 111 -23.58 -10.51 28.28
C TRP A 111 -22.48 -9.76 29.00
N SER A 112 -22.90 -8.76 29.78
CA SER A 112 -22.05 -7.87 30.55
C SER A 112 -22.54 -7.86 32.00
N LEU A 113 -21.62 -8.05 32.95
CA LEU A 113 -21.88 -7.94 34.38
C LEU A 113 -21.40 -6.57 34.86
N TYR A 114 -22.32 -5.77 35.39
CA TYR A 114 -22.06 -4.49 36.01
C TYR A 114 -22.15 -4.65 37.52
N VAL A 115 -21.01 -4.52 38.22
CA VAL A 115 -21.00 -4.49 39.68
C VAL A 115 -21.58 -3.15 40.14
N LEU A 116 -22.65 -3.20 40.92
CA LEU A 116 -23.36 -2.03 41.42
C LEU A 116 -22.76 -1.52 42.73
N ASN A 117 -22.10 -2.40 43.51
CA ASN A 117 -21.57 -2.11 44.84
C ASN A 117 -20.20 -2.76 45.09
N ASP A 118 -19.13 -1.95 44.99
CA ASP A 118 -17.72 -2.35 45.14
C ASP A 118 -17.30 -2.80 46.55
N ARG A 119 -18.20 -2.70 47.54
CA ARG A 119 -17.96 -3.10 48.94
C ARG A 119 -18.97 -4.12 49.45
N SER A 120 -19.48 -4.95 48.55
CA SER A 120 -20.44 -5.98 48.92
C SER A 120 -19.80 -7.06 49.78
N GLU A 121 -20.44 -7.37 50.90
CA GLU A 121 -20.04 -8.46 51.79
C GLU A 121 -20.72 -9.76 51.34
N PHE A 122 -19.99 -10.87 51.37
CA PHE A 122 -20.50 -12.20 51.09
C PHE A 122 -20.55 -13.00 52.40
N LEU A 123 -21.72 -13.55 52.71
CA LEU A 123 -21.96 -14.39 53.88
C LEU A 123 -21.66 -15.84 53.53
N LEU A 124 -20.62 -16.38 54.14
CA LEU A 124 -20.23 -17.79 53.99
C LEU A 124 -21.19 -18.72 54.77
N PRO A 125 -21.23 -20.02 54.45
CA PRO A 125 -22.11 -20.98 55.13
C PRO A 125 -21.75 -21.19 56.60
N ASN A 126 -20.49 -20.93 56.97
CA ASN A 126 -19.96 -20.98 58.33
C ASN A 126 -20.32 -19.72 59.17
N GLY A 127 -20.88 -18.68 58.55
CA GLY A 127 -21.25 -17.41 59.19
C GLY A 127 -20.23 -16.27 59.05
N ASP A 128 -19.08 -16.55 58.43
CA ASP A 128 -18.04 -15.54 58.19
C ASP A 128 -18.39 -14.62 57.02
N ARG A 129 -17.67 -13.49 56.93
CA ARG A 129 -17.89 -12.46 55.94
C ARG A 129 -16.65 -12.24 55.10
N LEU A 130 -16.81 -12.38 53.78
CA LEU A 130 -15.80 -12.06 52.80
C LEU A 130 -16.10 -10.71 52.14
N VAL A 131 -15.08 -9.87 52.01
CA VAL A 131 -15.21 -8.55 51.38
C VAL A 131 -14.49 -8.56 50.04
N LEU A 132 -15.14 -8.02 49.00
CA LEU A 132 -14.50 -7.81 47.72
C LEU A 132 -13.45 -6.68 47.85
N THR A 133 -12.16 -7.00 47.77
CA THR A 133 -11.08 -6.02 47.91
C THR A 133 -10.55 -5.50 46.56
N ASN A 134 -10.88 -6.14 45.43
CA ASN A 134 -10.44 -5.73 44.10
C ASN A 134 -11.63 -5.60 43.12
N PRO A 135 -12.09 -4.39 42.79
CA PRO A 135 -13.29 -4.12 41.99
C PRO A 135 -13.09 -4.27 40.47
N SER A 136 -11.98 -4.87 40.02
CA SER A 136 -11.73 -5.13 38.60
C SER A 136 -12.62 -6.28 38.12
N ALA A 137 -13.94 -6.03 38.03
CA ALA A 137 -14.93 -7.02 37.65
C ALA A 137 -14.61 -7.63 36.27
N PRO A 138 -14.56 -8.96 36.14
CA PRO A 138 -14.37 -9.59 34.84
C PRO A 138 -15.58 -9.41 33.94
N HIS A 139 -15.32 -9.08 32.67
CA HIS A 139 -16.23 -9.37 31.59
C HIS A 139 -16.35 -10.89 31.42
N GLY A 140 -17.58 -11.41 31.43
CA GLY A 140 -17.87 -12.82 31.17
C GLY A 140 -17.92 -13.16 29.68
N TYR A 141 -17.79 -14.44 29.35
CA TYR A 141 -17.97 -14.98 28.01
C TYR A 141 -19.43 -15.40 27.76
N PRO A 142 -19.89 -15.39 26.50
CA PRO A 142 -21.28 -15.69 26.16
C PRO A 142 -21.72 -17.08 26.65
N THR A 143 -22.75 -17.12 27.48
CA THR A 143 -23.48 -18.35 27.83
C THR A 143 -24.80 -18.37 27.05
N PRO A 144 -25.12 -19.46 26.33
CA PRO A 144 -26.40 -19.60 25.64
C PRO A 144 -27.58 -19.58 26.62
N GLY A 145 -28.60 -18.76 26.35
CA GLY A 145 -29.81 -18.62 27.15
C GLY A 145 -29.75 -17.50 28.20
N CYS A 146 -28.86 -16.53 28.05
CA CYS A 146 -28.71 -15.42 29.00
C CYS A 146 -29.95 -14.51 29.02
N GLN A 147 -30.44 -14.15 30.21
CA GLN A 147 -31.50 -13.16 30.41
C GLN A 147 -31.03 -12.08 31.38
N ASP A 148 -31.46 -10.84 31.17
CA ASP A 148 -31.16 -9.73 32.07
C ASP A 148 -31.54 -10.09 33.50
N TYR A 149 -30.58 -9.92 34.42
CA TYR A 149 -30.72 -10.41 35.78
C TYR A 149 -30.02 -9.50 36.78
N THR A 150 -30.73 -9.06 37.80
CA THR A 150 -30.14 -8.36 38.94
C THR A 150 -29.94 -9.33 40.08
N ILE A 151 -28.69 -9.49 40.53
CA ILE A 151 -28.34 -10.29 41.70
C ILE A 151 -28.87 -9.56 42.94
N ARG A 152 -29.83 -10.17 43.62
CA ARG A 152 -30.48 -9.57 44.78
C ARG A 152 -29.73 -9.86 46.06
N ALA A 153 -30.02 -9.12 47.11
CA ALA A 153 -29.59 -9.48 48.46
C ALA A 153 -30.09 -10.88 48.86
N ASN A 154 -29.27 -11.62 49.61
CA ASN A 154 -29.51 -12.96 50.13
C ASN A 154 -29.64 -14.06 49.06
N GLU A 155 -28.96 -13.89 47.94
CA GLU A 155 -28.92 -14.87 46.85
C GLU A 155 -27.64 -15.71 46.91
N ASP A 156 -27.76 -17.00 46.58
CA ASP A 156 -26.62 -17.93 46.56
C ASP A 156 -25.73 -17.68 45.34
N VAL A 157 -24.44 -17.44 45.60
CA VAL A 157 -23.39 -17.22 44.60
C VAL A 157 -22.19 -18.14 44.86
N GLN A 158 -21.48 -18.52 43.80
CA GLN A 158 -20.20 -19.22 43.91
C GLN A 158 -19.06 -18.21 43.78
N LEU A 159 -18.10 -18.23 44.70
CA LEU A 159 -16.92 -17.37 44.69
C LEU A 159 -15.68 -18.17 44.26
N LEU A 160 -14.79 -17.52 43.51
CA LEU A 160 -13.42 -17.96 43.28
C LEU A 160 -12.50 -17.14 44.20
N VAL A 161 -11.84 -17.83 45.12
CA VAL A 161 -11.04 -17.20 46.18
C VAL A 161 -9.59 -17.65 46.07
N PHE A 162 -8.68 -16.70 46.25
CA PHE A 162 -7.27 -16.98 46.47
C PHE A 162 -6.95 -16.78 47.95
N VAL A 163 -6.31 -17.79 48.55
CA VAL A 163 -5.93 -17.76 49.96
C VAL A 163 -4.41 -17.60 50.04
N ASN A 164 -3.96 -16.50 50.65
CA ASN A 164 -2.54 -16.23 50.85
C ASN A 164 -2.02 -16.96 52.10
N HIS A 165 -1.02 -17.82 51.96
CA HIS A 165 -0.42 -18.58 53.07
C HIS A 165 0.45 -17.72 54.00
N GLU A 166 0.95 -16.57 53.55
CA GLU A 166 1.80 -15.69 54.36
C GLU A 166 0.97 -14.73 55.22
N SER A 167 -0.09 -14.14 54.65
CA SER A 167 -0.95 -13.19 55.36
C SER A 167 -2.22 -13.81 55.95
N GLY A 168 -2.61 -15.01 55.48
CA GLY A 168 -3.90 -15.62 55.81
C GLY A 168 -5.10 -14.88 55.20
N GLU A 169 -4.86 -13.90 54.33
CA GLU A 169 -5.93 -13.11 53.72
C GLU A 169 -6.58 -13.88 52.57
N GLU A 170 -7.90 -13.79 52.52
CA GLU A 170 -8.75 -14.36 51.49
C GLU A 170 -9.18 -13.26 50.51
N GLU A 171 -8.86 -13.44 49.23
CA GLU A 171 -9.17 -12.47 48.18
C GLU A 171 -10.15 -13.07 47.18
N VAL A 172 -11.33 -12.45 47.04
CA VAL A 172 -12.35 -12.85 46.07
C VAL A 172 -11.97 -12.28 44.70
N LEU A 173 -11.75 -13.16 43.72
CA LEU A 173 -11.27 -12.81 42.37
C LEU A 173 -12.30 -13.10 41.26
N GLY A 174 -13.40 -13.78 41.58
CA GLY A 174 -14.48 -14.06 40.64
C GLY A 174 -15.77 -14.51 41.34
N VAL A 175 -16.91 -14.28 40.69
CA VAL A 175 -18.25 -14.63 41.19
C VAL A 175 -19.03 -15.35 40.08
N GLY A 176 -19.77 -16.39 40.44
CA GLY A 176 -20.69 -17.16 39.59
C GLY A 176 -22.08 -17.20 40.21
N VAL A 177 -23.13 -17.28 39.39
CA VAL A 177 -24.53 -17.04 39.78
C VAL A 177 -25.39 -18.20 39.28
N ARG A 178 -26.47 -18.57 39.99
CA ARG A 178 -27.46 -19.60 39.59
C ARG A 178 -26.83 -20.94 39.17
N ASP A 179 -26.05 -21.52 40.08
CA ASP A 179 -25.34 -22.79 39.88
C ASP A 179 -24.25 -22.76 38.78
N GLU A 180 -23.97 -21.59 38.18
CA GLU A 180 -22.83 -21.41 37.30
C GLU A 180 -21.52 -21.30 38.10
N ARG A 181 -20.44 -21.80 37.51
CA ARG A 181 -19.11 -21.76 38.12
C ARG A 181 -18.57 -20.33 38.11
N ALA A 182 -17.93 -19.91 39.20
CA ALA A 182 -17.24 -18.62 39.26
C ALA A 182 -16.29 -18.44 38.06
N GLN A 183 -16.48 -17.37 37.30
CA GLN A 183 -15.68 -17.11 36.10
C GLN A 183 -14.32 -16.48 36.45
N ARG A 184 -13.34 -16.64 35.55
CA ARG A 184 -11.99 -16.09 35.76
C ARG A 184 -11.98 -14.57 35.53
N PRO A 185 -11.12 -13.81 36.24
CA PRO A 185 -10.80 -12.43 35.89
C PRO A 185 -10.34 -12.33 34.42
N LEU A 186 -10.57 -11.19 33.74
CA LEU A 186 -10.04 -10.91 32.39
C LEU A 186 -8.57 -11.30 32.34
N GLY A 187 -8.28 -12.38 31.61
CA GLY A 187 -6.99 -13.05 31.75
C GLY A 187 -5.84 -12.17 31.28
N ARG A 188 -4.72 -12.21 32.01
CA ARG A 188 -3.42 -11.68 31.56
C ARG A 188 -3.10 -12.03 30.09
N MET A 189 -3.50 -13.22 29.66
CA MET A 189 -3.32 -13.71 28.29
C MET A 189 -4.13 -12.92 27.25
N THR A 190 -5.37 -12.51 27.53
CA THR A 190 -6.16 -11.70 26.59
C THR A 190 -5.59 -10.29 26.51
N ALA A 191 -5.13 -9.72 27.62
CA ALA A 191 -4.46 -8.42 27.64
C ALA A 191 -3.15 -8.43 26.82
N PHE A 192 -2.30 -9.46 26.97
CA PHE A 192 -1.12 -9.62 26.12
C PHE A 192 -1.48 -9.82 24.64
N THR A 193 -2.47 -10.64 24.35
CA THR A 193 -2.93 -10.90 22.97
C THR A 193 -3.42 -9.63 22.30
N THR A 194 -4.24 -8.82 22.99
CA THR A 194 -4.70 -7.51 22.51
C THR A 194 -3.54 -6.54 22.35
N SER A 195 -2.59 -6.52 23.27
CA SER A 195 -1.41 -5.66 23.21
C SER A 195 -0.51 -6.00 22.02
N PHE A 196 -0.21 -7.28 21.79
CA PHE A 196 0.58 -7.73 20.64
C PHE A 196 -0.16 -7.55 19.32
N GLY A 197 -1.48 -7.73 19.30
CA GLY A 197 -2.31 -7.43 18.14
C GLY A 197 -2.26 -5.93 17.78
N THR A 198 -2.40 -5.06 18.79
CA THR A 198 -2.30 -3.60 18.61
C THR A 198 -0.90 -3.21 18.13
N LEU A 199 0.15 -3.79 18.72
CA LEU A 199 1.54 -3.57 18.30
C LEU A 199 1.78 -4.03 16.85
N ALA A 200 1.25 -5.18 16.45
CA ALA A 200 1.36 -5.68 15.08
C ALA A 200 0.69 -4.72 14.09
N ILE A 201 -0.53 -4.26 14.38
CA ILE A 201 -1.22 -3.28 13.53
C ILE A 201 -0.45 -1.95 13.47
N ALA A 202 0.06 -1.47 14.61
CA ALA A 202 0.88 -0.26 14.67
C ALA A 202 2.12 -0.37 13.77
N CYS A 203 2.85 -1.47 13.86
CA CYS A 203 4.02 -1.74 13.01
C CYS A 203 3.64 -1.78 11.53
N LEU A 204 2.53 -2.42 11.13
CA LEU A 204 2.08 -2.43 9.73
C LEU A 204 1.74 -1.03 9.23
N VAL A 205 1.02 -0.23 10.02
CA VAL A 205 0.67 1.15 9.67
C VAL A 205 1.94 1.99 9.49
N LEU A 206 2.91 1.84 10.40
CA LEU A 206 4.18 2.55 10.32
C LEU A 206 5.04 2.11 9.13
N MET A 207 5.08 0.81 8.82
CA MET A 207 5.71 0.30 7.58
C MET A 207 5.10 0.98 6.35
N GLY A 208 3.77 1.00 6.24
CA GLY A 208 3.06 1.63 5.12
C GLY A 208 3.26 3.14 5.03
N ALA A 209 3.47 3.82 6.17
CA ALA A 209 3.71 5.27 6.22
C ALA A 209 5.15 5.65 5.83
N THR A 210 6.14 4.78 6.07
CA THR A 210 7.54 5.06 5.75
C THR A 210 7.79 5.07 4.24
N SER A 211 8.29 6.21 3.75
CA SER A 211 8.73 6.36 2.36
C SER A 211 10.17 5.85 2.20
N PRO A 212 10.57 5.33 1.02
CA PRO A 212 11.96 4.99 0.75
C PRO A 212 12.88 6.20 0.98
N PRO A 213 14.07 6.04 1.59
CA PRO A 213 14.97 7.16 1.89
C PRO A 213 15.38 7.95 0.63
N GLY A 214 15.60 7.26 -0.49
CA GLY A 214 15.99 7.87 -1.77
C GLY A 214 14.95 8.82 -2.36
N ALA A 215 13.66 8.55 -2.15
CA ALA A 215 12.60 9.38 -2.67
C ALA A 215 12.65 10.82 -2.12
N GLY A 216 13.05 11.00 -0.86
CA GLY A 216 13.16 12.32 -0.24
C GLY A 216 14.35 13.13 -0.77
N MET A 217 15.49 12.47 -0.96
CA MET A 217 16.69 13.08 -1.55
C MET A 217 16.42 13.51 -3.00
N LEU A 218 15.88 12.60 -3.82
CA LEU A 218 15.59 12.89 -5.22
C LEU A 218 14.61 14.04 -5.38
N LYS A 219 13.54 14.05 -4.57
CA LYS A 219 12.56 15.13 -4.59
C LYS A 219 13.17 16.49 -4.25
N LYS A 220 14.24 16.53 -3.45
CA LYS A 220 14.98 17.79 -3.19
C LYS A 220 15.82 18.20 -4.40
N LEU A 221 16.50 17.25 -5.04
CA LEU A 221 17.28 17.49 -6.25
C LEU A 221 16.38 17.97 -7.41
N GLN A 222 15.27 17.27 -7.66
CA GLN A 222 14.26 17.63 -8.67
C GLN A 222 13.60 19.00 -8.38
N ARG A 223 13.42 19.38 -7.12
CA ARG A 223 12.88 20.73 -6.78
C ARG A 223 13.90 21.85 -6.98
N ALA A 224 15.18 21.54 -6.95
CA ALA A 224 16.23 22.50 -7.23
C ALA A 224 16.45 22.69 -8.74
N HIS A 225 15.88 21.80 -9.57
CA HIS A 225 15.94 21.82 -11.02
C HIS A 225 14.86 22.76 -11.61
N ASP A 226 15.21 23.42 -12.71
CA ASP A 226 14.31 24.24 -13.52
C ASP A 226 13.85 23.42 -14.75
N PRO A 227 12.59 22.95 -14.79
CA PRO A 227 12.13 22.10 -15.87
C PRO A 227 12.21 22.83 -17.21
N HIS A 228 13.02 22.30 -18.13
CA HIS A 228 13.24 22.94 -19.42
C HIS A 228 11.98 22.91 -20.28
N PRO A 229 11.68 23.99 -21.02
CA PRO A 229 10.58 23.98 -21.97
C PRO A 229 10.81 22.91 -23.03
N ARG A 230 9.79 22.10 -23.30
CA ARG A 230 9.87 21.05 -24.33
C ARG A 230 9.96 21.66 -25.72
N LEU A 231 10.37 20.83 -26.67
CA LEU A 231 10.62 21.25 -28.04
C LEU A 231 9.65 20.58 -29.00
N HIS A 232 9.49 21.17 -30.16
CA HIS A 232 8.69 20.67 -31.26
C HIS A 232 9.46 20.86 -32.56
N GLN A 233 9.63 19.77 -33.30
CA GLN A 233 10.14 19.83 -34.67
C GLN A 233 9.01 19.57 -35.65
N ASP A 234 8.82 20.52 -36.56
CA ASP A 234 7.90 20.46 -37.70
C ASP A 234 8.63 20.92 -38.98
N ALA A 235 7.88 21.17 -40.06
CA ALA A 235 8.43 21.63 -41.34
C ALA A 235 9.07 23.03 -41.27
N GLU A 236 8.74 23.85 -40.27
CA GLU A 236 9.32 25.18 -40.04
C GLU A 236 10.64 25.10 -39.25
N GLY A 237 10.95 23.91 -38.70
CA GLY A 237 12.18 23.61 -37.98
C GLY A 237 11.95 23.25 -36.51
N LEU A 238 13.02 23.29 -35.72
CA LEU A 238 12.97 23.03 -34.28
C LEU A 238 12.62 24.33 -33.54
N ARG A 239 11.57 24.29 -32.73
CA ARG A 239 11.09 25.42 -31.91
C ARG A 239 10.68 24.94 -30.51
N TYR A 240 10.45 25.88 -29.60
CA TYR A 240 9.81 25.55 -28.32
C TYR A 240 8.37 25.09 -28.55
N ALA A 241 8.00 23.99 -27.88
CA ALA A 241 6.68 23.41 -27.96
C ALA A 241 5.64 24.37 -27.36
N VAL A 242 4.54 24.59 -28.08
CA VAL A 242 3.37 25.26 -27.52
C VAL A 242 2.62 24.23 -26.68
N ALA A 243 2.76 24.30 -25.37
CA ALA A 243 2.15 23.35 -24.45
C ALA A 243 1.53 24.07 -23.25
N PRO A 244 0.54 23.44 -22.56
CA PRO A 244 0.16 23.86 -21.22
C PRO A 244 1.40 23.84 -20.29
N GLU A 245 1.46 24.77 -19.34
CA GLU A 245 2.59 24.93 -18.42
C GLU A 245 2.98 23.59 -17.79
N TRP A 246 4.23 23.16 -17.99
CA TRP A 246 4.79 21.96 -17.40
C TRP A 246 5.65 22.36 -16.19
N SER A 247 5.24 21.97 -14.99
CA SER A 247 5.92 22.32 -13.74
C SER A 247 6.92 21.25 -13.27
N GLY A 248 7.31 20.31 -14.12
CA GLY A 248 8.09 19.13 -13.73
C GLY A 248 7.24 18.04 -13.06
N ASP A 249 7.77 16.81 -13.06
CA ASP A 249 7.22 15.67 -12.32
C ASP A 249 8.34 14.75 -11.78
N GLN A 250 7.98 13.66 -11.11
CA GLN A 250 8.96 12.74 -10.51
C GLN A 250 9.79 11.93 -11.53
N HIS A 251 9.43 11.96 -12.82
CA HIS A 251 10.14 11.27 -13.91
C HIS A 251 10.89 12.24 -14.82
N ASP A 252 10.95 13.52 -14.46
CA ASP A 252 11.77 14.50 -15.16
C ASP A 252 13.23 14.38 -14.76
N TRP A 253 14.09 15.10 -15.49
CA TRP A 253 15.51 15.20 -15.18
C TRP A 253 15.73 15.68 -13.73
N VAL A 254 16.76 15.11 -13.12
CA VAL A 254 17.34 15.45 -11.81
C VAL A 254 18.53 16.39 -12.00
N PHE A 255 19.34 16.13 -13.03
CA PHE A 255 20.47 16.91 -13.50
C PHE A 255 20.17 17.38 -14.92
N ASP A 256 20.36 18.67 -15.18
CA ASP A 256 20.04 19.26 -16.48
C ASP A 256 20.75 18.53 -17.64
N PRO A 257 20.01 18.12 -18.68
CA PRO A 257 20.64 17.70 -19.92
C PRO A 257 21.31 18.93 -20.59
N PRO A 258 22.27 18.72 -21.50
CA PRO A 258 22.82 19.81 -22.29
C PRO A 258 21.70 20.47 -23.12
N GLY A 259 21.69 21.80 -23.15
CA GLY A 259 20.72 22.56 -23.92
C GLY A 259 20.78 22.27 -25.42
N VAL A 260 19.74 22.68 -26.14
CA VAL A 260 19.56 22.42 -27.58
C VAL A 260 20.72 22.97 -28.41
N GLU A 261 21.34 24.05 -27.96
CA GLU A 261 22.51 24.68 -28.56
C GLU A 261 23.74 23.75 -28.60
N ALA A 262 23.82 22.77 -27.70
CA ALA A 262 24.89 21.78 -27.67
C ALA A 262 24.65 20.60 -28.63
N TRP A 263 23.44 20.47 -29.19
CA TRP A 263 23.10 19.34 -30.06
C TRP A 263 23.82 19.43 -31.40
N ASN A 264 24.35 18.30 -31.88
CA ASN A 264 24.92 18.18 -33.22
C ASN A 264 23.81 18.16 -34.29
N ARG A 265 23.35 19.34 -34.69
CA ARG A 265 22.26 19.50 -35.67
C ARG A 265 22.62 19.08 -37.08
N THR A 266 23.91 19.07 -37.42
CA THR A 266 24.39 18.62 -38.74
C THR A 266 24.37 17.11 -38.88
N MET A 267 24.67 16.39 -37.79
CA MET A 267 24.70 14.93 -37.76
C MET A 267 24.03 14.43 -36.47
N PRO A 268 22.69 14.29 -36.44
CA PRO A 268 21.92 13.97 -35.22
C PRO A 268 22.26 12.62 -34.56
N TYR A 269 22.89 11.71 -35.31
CA TYR A 269 23.34 10.40 -34.81
C TYR A 269 24.76 10.42 -34.25
N ALA A 270 25.55 11.44 -34.57
CA ALA A 270 26.92 11.58 -34.10
C ALA A 270 26.94 12.16 -32.69
N ALA A 271 28.08 12.02 -32.00
CA ALA A 271 28.26 12.62 -30.68
C ALA A 271 28.10 14.14 -30.71
N ASP A 272 27.50 14.69 -29.65
CA ASP A 272 27.54 16.14 -29.37
C ASP A 272 28.93 16.53 -28.88
N ASN A 273 29.46 15.70 -27.97
CA ASN A 273 30.83 15.75 -27.50
C ASN A 273 31.35 14.30 -27.38
N PRO A 274 32.36 13.88 -28.18
CA PRO A 274 32.74 12.48 -28.33
C PRO A 274 33.17 11.77 -27.04
N GLU A 275 33.53 12.50 -25.99
CA GLU A 275 33.99 11.93 -24.72
C GLU A 275 32.97 12.04 -23.57
N ALA A 276 31.85 12.76 -23.76
CA ALA A 276 30.94 13.09 -22.66
C ALA A 276 29.59 12.39 -22.82
N LEU A 277 29.28 11.51 -21.87
CA LEU A 277 27.92 11.02 -21.64
C LEU A 277 27.10 12.08 -20.91
N LEU A 278 25.78 11.99 -21.04
CA LEU A 278 24.85 12.80 -20.25
C LEU A 278 25.14 12.69 -18.74
N PRO A 279 24.95 13.76 -17.95
CA PRO A 279 25.24 13.74 -16.52
C PRO A 279 24.56 12.60 -15.75
N GLU A 280 23.33 12.24 -16.15
CA GLU A 280 22.56 11.15 -15.54
C GLU A 280 22.82 9.76 -16.12
N HIS A 281 23.68 9.64 -17.12
CA HIS A 281 23.95 8.34 -17.71
C HIS A 281 24.52 7.41 -16.62
N PRO A 282 24.06 6.15 -16.51
CA PRO A 282 24.49 5.23 -15.44
C PRO A 282 26.02 5.08 -15.32
N ASN A 283 26.73 5.05 -16.44
CA ASN A 283 28.21 5.04 -16.46
C ASN A 283 28.87 6.28 -15.81
N ASN A 284 28.19 7.43 -15.76
CA ASN A 284 28.66 8.64 -15.07
C ASN A 284 28.27 8.66 -13.58
N LEU A 285 27.09 8.15 -13.25
CA LEU A 285 26.57 8.13 -11.88
C LEU A 285 27.21 7.01 -11.02
N GLY A 286 27.59 5.90 -11.63
CA GLY A 286 28.01 4.70 -10.92
C GLY A 286 26.82 3.92 -10.34
N LYS A 287 27.10 2.93 -9.48
CA LYS A 287 26.06 2.12 -8.84
C LYS A 287 25.42 2.87 -7.67
N LEU A 288 24.09 3.01 -7.68
CA LEU A 288 23.35 3.50 -6.52
C LEU A 288 23.42 2.49 -5.37
N HIS A 289 23.94 2.92 -4.21
CA HIS A 289 23.95 2.09 -3.01
C HIS A 289 22.79 2.46 -2.09
N LEU A 290 21.72 1.68 -2.19
CA LEU A 290 20.55 1.78 -1.31
C LEU A 290 20.90 1.36 0.13
N ALA A 291 20.27 1.98 1.12
CA ALA A 291 20.46 1.62 2.51
C ALA A 291 20.02 0.17 2.77
N THR A 292 20.83 -0.63 3.46
CA THR A 292 20.50 -2.03 3.74
C THR A 292 19.32 -2.14 4.71
N PHE A 293 19.31 -1.32 5.76
CA PHE A 293 18.22 -1.23 6.74
C PHE A 293 17.60 0.17 6.72
N THR A 294 16.28 0.22 6.75
CA THR A 294 15.55 1.49 6.87
C THR A 294 14.50 1.39 7.96
N MET A 295 13.82 2.50 8.19
CA MET A 295 12.69 2.52 9.13
C MET A 295 11.62 1.47 8.79
N TYR A 296 11.45 1.11 7.52
CA TYR A 296 10.54 0.03 7.11
C TYR A 296 10.96 -1.33 7.67
N SER A 297 12.25 -1.69 7.58
CA SER A 297 12.72 -2.99 8.09
C SER A 297 12.71 -3.03 9.62
N VAL A 298 12.94 -1.91 10.30
CA VAL A 298 12.79 -1.81 11.76
C VAL A 298 11.34 -2.12 12.18
N TRP A 299 10.35 -1.49 11.55
CA TRP A 299 8.94 -1.78 11.83
C TRP A 299 8.54 -3.18 11.39
N GLY A 300 9.11 -3.68 10.29
CA GLY A 300 8.91 -5.05 9.83
C GLY A 300 9.41 -6.10 10.83
N LEU A 301 10.58 -5.90 11.43
CA LEU A 301 11.08 -6.76 12.50
C LEU A 301 10.22 -6.64 13.76
N GLY A 302 9.74 -5.44 14.09
CA GLY A 302 8.77 -5.22 15.16
C GLY A 302 7.45 -5.97 14.93
N PHE A 303 6.95 -5.98 13.69
CA PHE A 303 5.78 -6.76 13.29
C PHE A 303 6.04 -8.26 13.44
N VAL A 304 7.18 -8.75 12.93
CA VAL A 304 7.59 -10.16 13.06
C VAL A 304 7.58 -10.60 14.53
N ALA A 305 8.20 -9.81 15.41
CA ALA A 305 8.22 -10.08 16.85
C ALA A 305 6.81 -10.07 17.46
N ALA A 306 5.99 -9.07 17.13
CA ALA A 306 4.63 -8.95 17.64
C ALA A 306 3.73 -10.12 17.20
N VAL A 307 3.83 -10.54 15.93
CA VAL A 307 3.08 -11.66 15.37
C VAL A 307 3.51 -13.00 15.96
N SER A 308 4.81 -13.23 16.10
CA SER A 308 5.30 -14.45 16.74
C SER A 308 4.79 -14.57 18.17
N MET A 309 4.86 -13.48 18.95
CA MET A 309 4.31 -13.46 20.30
C MET A 309 2.79 -13.64 20.30
N LEU A 310 2.07 -12.95 19.41
CA LEU A 310 0.62 -13.11 19.26
C LEU A 310 0.23 -14.57 19.03
N GLY A 311 0.97 -15.30 18.20
CA GLY A 311 0.76 -16.74 17.99
C GLY A 311 0.91 -17.56 19.26
N ILE A 312 1.98 -17.34 20.02
CA ILE A 312 2.25 -18.05 21.29
C ILE A 312 1.15 -17.78 22.32
N TYR A 313 0.67 -16.54 22.44
CA TYR A 313 -0.35 -16.17 23.43
C TYR A 313 -1.79 -16.51 22.99
N SER A 314 -2.06 -16.58 21.68
CA SER A 314 -3.41 -16.83 21.13
C SER A 314 -3.97 -18.23 21.40
N ASP A 315 -3.10 -19.24 21.50
CA ASP A 315 -3.49 -20.64 21.70
C ASP A 315 -4.33 -20.85 22.97
N ARG A 316 -3.96 -20.14 24.04
CA ARG A 316 -4.63 -20.24 25.34
C ARG A 316 -5.86 -19.35 25.46
N ALA A 317 -6.04 -18.38 24.56
CA ALA A 317 -7.11 -17.39 24.63
C ALA A 317 -8.34 -17.76 23.77
N TYR A 318 -8.12 -18.31 22.57
CA TYR A 318 -9.20 -18.57 21.59
C TYR A 318 -9.38 -20.06 21.23
N GLY A 319 -8.58 -20.95 21.84
CA GLY A 319 -8.56 -22.37 21.52
C GLY A 319 -8.04 -22.68 20.11
N LEU A 320 -8.04 -23.96 19.74
CA LEU A 320 -7.41 -24.47 18.52
C LEU A 320 -7.99 -23.85 17.23
N ILE A 321 -9.32 -23.81 17.11
CA ILE A 321 -9.98 -23.30 15.89
C ILE A 321 -9.73 -21.80 15.71
N GLY A 322 -9.87 -21.01 16.78
CA GLY A 322 -9.62 -19.57 16.75
C GLY A 322 -8.16 -19.24 16.42
N ARG A 323 -7.21 -19.98 16.99
CA ARG A 323 -5.78 -19.88 16.65
C ARG A 323 -5.52 -20.16 15.17
N LEU A 324 -6.07 -21.24 14.62
CA LEU A 324 -5.87 -21.60 13.21
C LEU A 324 -6.46 -20.55 12.26
N ILE A 325 -7.63 -19.99 12.58
CA ILE A 325 -8.24 -18.92 11.77
C ILE A 325 -7.37 -17.66 11.83
N MET A 326 -6.98 -17.21 13.02
CA MET A 326 -6.15 -16.02 13.20
C MET A 326 -4.80 -16.17 12.49
N GLN A 327 -4.03 -17.21 12.82
CA GLN A 327 -2.70 -17.44 12.24
C GLN A 327 -2.79 -17.76 10.75
N GLY A 328 -3.80 -18.51 10.31
CA GLY A 328 -4.05 -18.77 8.90
C GLY A 328 -4.31 -17.49 8.11
N SER A 329 -5.12 -16.57 8.65
CA SER A 329 -5.38 -15.27 8.01
C SER A 329 -4.10 -14.41 7.91
N LEU A 330 -3.26 -14.46 8.94
CA LEU A 330 -2.01 -13.71 9.01
C LEU A 330 -0.92 -14.29 8.11
N ALA A 331 -0.85 -15.61 7.99
CA ALA A 331 0.02 -16.31 7.06
C ALA A 331 -0.38 -16.02 5.62
N LEU A 332 -1.68 -16.01 5.32
CA LEU A 332 -2.21 -15.62 4.01
C LEU A 332 -1.85 -14.17 3.68
N PHE A 333 -2.09 -13.24 4.61
CA PHE A 333 -1.72 -11.83 4.44
C PHE A 333 -0.22 -11.67 4.19
N SER A 334 0.62 -12.29 5.01
CA SER A 334 2.09 -12.22 4.88
C SER A 334 2.56 -12.83 3.55
N GLY A 335 1.95 -13.94 3.12
CA GLY A 335 2.23 -14.59 1.85
C GLY A 335 1.89 -13.71 0.64
N LEU A 336 0.76 -12.99 0.70
CA LEU A 336 0.37 -12.02 -0.32
C LEU A 336 1.35 -10.84 -0.37
N VAL A 337 1.77 -10.32 0.78
CA VAL A 337 2.78 -9.24 0.89
C VAL A 337 4.13 -9.69 0.32
N PHE A 338 4.57 -10.92 0.65
CA PHE A 338 5.79 -11.50 0.11
C PHE A 338 5.70 -11.68 -1.41
N TRP A 339 4.61 -12.25 -1.92
CA TRP A 339 4.41 -12.43 -3.36
C TRP A 339 4.43 -11.11 -4.14
N ALA A 340 3.73 -10.08 -3.63
CA ALA A 340 3.73 -8.75 -4.23
C ALA A 340 5.13 -8.10 -4.19
N SER A 341 5.87 -8.28 -3.10
CA SER A 341 7.22 -7.73 -2.95
C SER A 341 8.26 -8.47 -3.80
N TRP A 342 8.14 -9.80 -3.92
CA TRP A 342 8.93 -10.63 -4.83
C TRP A 342 8.75 -10.21 -6.29
N GLY A 343 7.51 -9.96 -6.71
CA GLY A 343 7.20 -9.48 -8.06
C GLY A 343 7.90 -8.15 -8.39
N ARG A 344 7.89 -7.19 -7.45
CA ARG A 344 8.58 -5.90 -7.59
C ARG A 344 10.10 -6.07 -7.60
N TRP A 345 10.63 -6.85 -6.66
CA TRP A 345 12.06 -7.10 -6.53
C TRP A 345 12.66 -7.69 -7.81
N LYS A 346 12.01 -8.70 -8.41
CA LYS A 346 12.46 -9.32 -9.66
C LYS A 346 12.53 -8.33 -10.83
N ARG A 347 11.52 -7.46 -10.99
CA ARG A 347 11.52 -6.45 -12.06
C ARG A 347 12.68 -5.48 -11.90
N LEU A 348 12.93 -5.06 -10.66
CA LEU A 348 14.01 -4.12 -10.36
C LEU A 348 15.39 -4.75 -10.55
N HIS A 349 15.60 -5.99 -10.13
CA HIS A 349 16.88 -6.67 -10.35
C HIS A 349 17.13 -6.92 -11.83
N SER A 350 16.09 -7.17 -12.63
CA SER A 350 16.25 -7.24 -14.09
C SER A 350 16.79 -5.95 -14.73
N ILE A 351 16.46 -4.79 -14.15
CA ILE A 351 16.98 -3.48 -14.59
C ILE A 351 18.42 -3.30 -14.08
N ILE A 352 18.65 -3.53 -12.78
CA ILE A 352 19.96 -3.34 -12.14
C ILE A 352 21.03 -4.30 -12.68
N ASP A 353 20.65 -5.53 -13.04
CA ASP A 353 21.57 -6.57 -13.49
C ASP A 353 21.90 -6.44 -15.00
N THR A 354 21.16 -5.61 -15.75
CA THR A 354 21.44 -5.35 -17.16
C THR A 354 22.29 -4.08 -17.27
N PRO A 355 23.53 -4.16 -17.78
CA PRO A 355 24.37 -2.97 -17.89
C PRO A 355 23.87 -2.05 -19.02
N THR A 356 23.57 -0.79 -18.67
CA THR A 356 23.23 0.23 -19.65
C THR A 356 24.41 0.51 -20.60
N SER A 357 24.17 0.37 -21.89
CA SER A 357 25.19 0.52 -22.93
C SER A 357 25.23 1.97 -23.46
N PRO A 358 26.43 2.57 -23.65
CA PRO A 358 26.56 3.79 -24.44
C PRO A 358 26.09 3.57 -25.87
N ILE A 359 25.37 4.53 -26.42
CA ILE A 359 24.76 4.44 -27.75
C ILE A 359 25.81 4.31 -28.85
N ARG A 360 26.95 5.01 -28.72
CA ARG A 360 28.07 4.89 -29.68
C ARG A 360 28.59 3.46 -29.87
N SER A 361 28.33 2.57 -28.92
CA SER A 361 28.85 1.20 -28.86
C SER A 361 27.77 0.16 -28.57
N VAL A 362 26.49 0.50 -28.78
CA VAL A 362 25.39 -0.43 -28.54
C VAL A 362 25.46 -1.60 -29.53
N ALA A 363 25.32 -2.83 -29.02
CA ALA A 363 25.37 -4.04 -29.83
C ALA A 363 23.99 -4.43 -30.38
N VAL A 364 23.98 -5.19 -31.47
CA VAL A 364 22.78 -5.86 -31.98
C VAL A 364 22.34 -6.94 -30.99
N GLY A 365 21.04 -7.02 -30.71
CA GLY A 365 20.45 -7.91 -29.70
C GLY A 365 19.70 -7.13 -28.63
N MET A 366 19.41 -7.75 -27.49
CA MET A 366 18.80 -7.04 -26.37
C MET A 366 19.80 -6.06 -25.77
N ALA A 367 19.41 -4.79 -25.69
CA ALA A 367 20.22 -3.75 -25.09
C ALA A 367 19.37 -2.79 -24.26
N GLU A 368 20.00 -2.25 -23.23
CA GLU A 368 19.47 -1.18 -22.41
C GLU A 368 20.18 0.12 -22.72
N VAL A 369 19.41 1.17 -22.97
CA VAL A 369 19.90 2.52 -23.26
C VAL A 369 19.12 3.56 -22.48
N VAL A 370 19.80 4.62 -22.09
CA VAL A 370 19.21 5.79 -21.42
C VAL A 370 19.67 7.04 -22.14
N GLY A 371 18.75 7.97 -22.38
CA GLY A 371 19.10 9.22 -23.03
C GLY A 371 17.97 10.22 -23.10
N GLU A 372 18.23 11.30 -23.82
CA GLU A 372 17.27 12.35 -24.15
C GLU A 372 16.52 11.99 -25.43
N VAL A 373 15.20 12.21 -25.42
CA VAL A 373 14.37 12.11 -26.63
C VAL A 373 14.67 13.28 -27.55
N ARG A 374 15.20 12.98 -28.72
CA ARG A 374 15.46 13.94 -29.80
C ARG A 374 14.64 13.59 -31.03
N PRO A 375 14.30 14.57 -31.87
CA PRO A 375 13.52 14.28 -33.07
C PRO A 375 14.34 13.48 -34.09
N ALA A 376 13.68 12.50 -34.71
CA ALA A 376 14.20 11.85 -35.92
C ALA A 376 13.85 12.71 -37.17
N ALA A 377 14.20 12.22 -38.37
CA ALA A 377 13.87 12.91 -39.61
C ALA A 377 12.36 13.17 -39.83
N THR A 378 11.49 12.38 -39.21
CA THR A 378 10.03 12.58 -39.23
C THR A 378 9.55 13.73 -38.35
N GLY A 379 10.39 14.26 -37.46
CA GLY A 379 10.06 15.35 -36.54
C GLY A 379 9.21 14.87 -35.34
N SER A 380 8.24 15.70 -34.94
CA SER A 380 7.33 15.39 -33.83
C SER A 380 5.89 15.79 -34.15
N MET A 381 4.95 15.23 -33.40
CA MET A 381 3.53 15.45 -33.59
C MET A 381 2.99 16.58 -32.71
N ARG A 382 1.97 17.26 -33.22
CA ARG A 382 1.02 18.06 -32.45
C ARG A 382 -0.24 17.23 -32.24
N VAL A 383 -0.55 16.91 -30.99
CA VAL A 383 -1.68 16.04 -30.64
C VAL A 383 -2.81 16.89 -30.07
N THR A 384 -4.02 16.68 -30.58
CA THR A 384 -5.24 17.30 -30.03
C THR A 384 -5.99 16.27 -29.19
N VAL A 385 -6.18 16.57 -27.92
CA VAL A 385 -6.89 15.74 -26.95
C VAL A 385 -8.35 16.16 -26.88
N GLY A 386 -9.24 15.17 -27.00
CA GLY A 386 -10.68 15.33 -26.91
C GLY A 386 -11.39 15.49 -28.25
N THR A 387 -12.69 15.20 -28.24
CA THR A 387 -13.56 15.23 -29.43
C THR A 387 -14.27 16.59 -29.57
N GLN A 388 -14.35 17.13 -30.79
CA GLN A 388 -14.94 18.47 -31.06
C GLN A 388 -16.43 18.57 -30.70
N SER A 389 -17.15 17.45 -30.74
CA SER A 389 -18.57 17.38 -30.41
C SER A 389 -18.92 16.01 -29.86
N VAL A 390 -19.57 15.96 -28.70
CA VAL A 390 -20.14 14.73 -28.15
C VAL A 390 -21.67 14.80 -28.26
N PRO A 391 -22.37 13.72 -28.65
CA PRO A 391 -23.82 13.72 -28.73
C PRO A 391 -24.44 14.09 -27.38
N GLY A 392 -25.30 15.12 -27.35
CA GLY A 392 -26.01 15.54 -26.14
C GLY A 392 -26.92 14.43 -25.60
N SER A 393 -27.01 14.31 -24.27
CA SER A 393 -27.99 13.41 -23.64
C SER A 393 -29.39 14.00 -23.81
N SER A 394 -30.18 13.42 -24.70
CA SER A 394 -31.54 13.86 -25.01
C SER A 394 -32.56 13.33 -23.98
N THR A 395 -32.39 13.62 -22.70
CA THR A 395 -33.31 13.12 -21.65
C THR A 395 -34.57 13.97 -21.48
N ALA A 396 -34.57 15.26 -21.84
CA ALA A 396 -35.75 16.11 -21.65
C ALA A 396 -36.68 16.24 -22.88
N ILE A 397 -36.16 16.14 -24.11
CA ILE A 397 -36.95 16.47 -25.33
C ILE A 397 -37.39 15.19 -26.11
N THR A 398 -36.82 14.03 -25.80
CA THR A 398 -37.11 12.76 -26.50
C THR A 398 -38.56 12.28 -26.35
N ALA A 399 -39.30 12.76 -25.35
CA ALA A 399 -40.71 12.39 -25.16
C ALA A 399 -41.67 13.00 -26.20
N LEU A 400 -41.24 13.98 -27.01
CA LEU A 400 -42.16 14.80 -27.82
C LEU A 400 -41.87 14.88 -29.33
N THR A 401 -40.82 14.22 -29.87
CA THR A 401 -40.49 14.37 -31.30
C THR A 401 -40.20 13.03 -32.00
N SER A 402 -40.85 12.79 -33.14
CA SER A 402 -40.62 11.64 -34.02
C SER A 402 -39.24 11.67 -34.71
N GLY A 403 -38.84 10.55 -35.31
CA GLY A 403 -37.45 10.20 -35.67
C GLY A 403 -36.60 11.23 -36.43
N ILE A 404 -37.21 12.17 -37.17
CA ILE A 404 -36.50 13.24 -37.88
C ILE A 404 -36.10 14.38 -36.92
N GLY A 405 -36.98 14.75 -35.97
CA GLY A 405 -36.70 15.77 -34.95
C GLY A 405 -35.68 15.30 -33.90
N LYS A 406 -35.67 14.01 -33.57
CA LYS A 406 -34.72 13.41 -32.62
C LYS A 406 -33.28 13.46 -33.13
N ALA A 407 -33.07 13.32 -34.44
CA ALA A 407 -31.76 13.47 -35.07
C ALA A 407 -31.31 14.94 -35.10
N ALA A 408 -32.22 15.87 -35.40
CA ALA A 408 -31.95 17.32 -35.41
C ALA A 408 -31.67 17.89 -34.00
N ILE A 409 -32.37 17.43 -32.96
CA ILE A 409 -32.10 17.86 -31.57
C ILE A 409 -30.78 17.25 -31.05
N LYS A 410 -30.45 16.02 -31.46
CA LYS A 410 -29.16 15.38 -31.14
C LYS A 410 -27.98 16.09 -31.80
N SER A 411 -28.17 16.70 -32.98
CA SER A 411 -27.15 17.54 -33.63
C SER A 411 -27.08 18.96 -33.04
N MET A 412 -28.17 19.51 -32.51
CA MET A 412 -28.20 20.85 -31.87
C MET A 412 -27.75 20.87 -30.39
N THR A 413 -27.77 19.73 -29.69
CA THR A 413 -27.37 19.63 -28.26
C THR A 413 -25.92 19.16 -28.07
N GLY A 414 -25.12 19.15 -29.13
CA GLY A 414 -23.69 18.86 -29.04
C GLY A 414 -23.03 19.87 -28.10
N GLN A 415 -22.44 19.40 -27.00
CA GLN A 415 -21.52 20.23 -26.24
C GLN A 415 -20.23 20.35 -27.04
N HIS A 416 -19.85 21.58 -27.36
CA HIS A 416 -18.47 21.88 -27.73
C HIS A 416 -17.62 21.71 -26.49
N LEU A 417 -16.74 20.71 -26.53
CA LEU A 417 -15.78 20.46 -25.46
C LEU A 417 -14.50 21.24 -25.76
N GLN A 418 -13.88 21.74 -24.70
CA GLN A 418 -12.56 22.34 -24.81
C GLN A 418 -11.57 21.24 -25.25
N GLN A 419 -10.90 21.46 -26.37
CA GLN A 419 -9.81 20.61 -26.82
C GLN A 419 -8.50 21.14 -26.26
N HIS A 420 -7.58 20.24 -25.95
CA HIS A 420 -6.24 20.58 -25.50
C HIS A 420 -5.23 20.14 -26.54
N THR A 421 -4.27 20.99 -26.88
CA THR A 421 -3.21 20.67 -27.84
C THR A 421 -1.88 20.52 -27.12
N VAL A 422 -1.13 19.48 -27.47
CA VAL A 422 0.21 19.22 -26.93
C VAL A 422 1.18 19.06 -28.09
N ASP A 423 2.16 19.96 -28.14
CA ASP A 423 3.25 19.94 -29.12
C ASP A 423 4.43 19.07 -28.67
N GLY A 424 5.26 18.68 -29.63
CA GLY A 424 6.52 18.00 -29.38
C GLY A 424 6.40 16.53 -29.07
N VAL A 425 5.27 15.90 -29.39
CA VAL A 425 4.95 14.53 -29.00
C VAL A 425 5.56 13.53 -29.98
N VAL A 426 6.28 12.53 -29.47
CA VAL A 426 6.82 11.43 -30.29
C VAL A 426 6.02 10.14 -30.14
N ALA A 427 5.37 9.95 -28.98
CA ALA A 427 4.46 8.85 -28.74
C ALA A 427 3.37 9.29 -27.77
N TYR A 428 2.13 8.90 -28.01
CA TYR A 428 1.04 9.21 -27.10
C TYR A 428 -0.06 8.16 -27.06
N LYS A 429 -0.80 8.25 -25.97
CA LYS A 429 -2.13 7.67 -25.82
C LYS A 429 -2.97 8.58 -24.94
N TRP A 430 -4.19 8.88 -25.36
CA TRP A 430 -5.14 9.58 -24.49
C TRP A 430 -6.44 8.82 -24.32
N LEU A 431 -7.03 9.00 -23.14
CA LEU A 431 -8.31 8.42 -22.73
C LEU A 431 -9.25 9.55 -22.32
N GLN A 432 -10.48 9.51 -22.83
CA GLN A 432 -11.59 10.36 -22.42
C GLN A 432 -12.58 9.52 -21.62
N GLU A 433 -12.86 9.97 -20.40
CA GLU A 433 -13.79 9.31 -19.50
C GLU A 433 -14.89 10.28 -19.03
N VAL A 434 -16.09 9.73 -18.87
CA VAL A 434 -17.28 10.45 -18.41
C VAL A 434 -17.74 9.90 -17.05
N TRP A 435 -18.05 10.79 -16.11
CA TRP A 435 -18.61 10.42 -14.83
C TRP A 435 -20.13 10.22 -14.96
N GLU A 436 -20.59 8.98 -14.87
CA GLU A 436 -22.01 8.67 -14.94
C GLU A 436 -22.40 7.45 -14.12
N THR A 437 -23.67 7.41 -13.73
CA THR A 437 -24.30 6.24 -13.13
C THR A 437 -24.90 5.40 -14.25
N ARG A 438 -24.43 4.15 -14.39
CA ARG A 438 -25.04 3.14 -15.27
C ARG A 438 -25.65 2.03 -14.40
N GLY A 439 -26.74 1.42 -14.85
CA GLY A 439 -27.43 0.33 -14.15
C GLY A 439 -28.90 0.63 -13.84
N SER A 440 -29.63 -0.36 -13.33
CA SER A 440 -31.04 -0.28 -12.93
C SER A 440 -31.21 -0.94 -11.56
N GLY A 441 -32.18 -0.47 -10.75
CA GLY A 441 -32.42 -1.01 -9.41
C GLY A 441 -31.23 -0.80 -8.46
N ASP A 442 -30.85 -1.86 -7.74
CA ASP A 442 -29.77 -1.88 -6.75
C ASP A 442 -28.36 -1.99 -7.39
N ASP A 443 -28.27 -2.37 -8.67
CA ASP A 443 -27.00 -2.52 -9.41
C ASP A 443 -26.45 -1.19 -9.97
N LYS A 444 -26.82 -0.05 -9.38
CA LYS A 444 -26.36 1.27 -9.83
C LYS A 444 -24.90 1.46 -9.46
N VAL A 445 -24.03 1.53 -10.47
CA VAL A 445 -22.62 1.83 -10.29
C VAL A 445 -22.31 3.21 -10.84
N THR A 446 -21.80 4.09 -9.98
CA THR A 446 -21.30 5.41 -10.36
C THR A 446 -19.79 5.39 -10.38
N LYS A 447 -19.20 5.60 -11.56
CA LYS A 447 -17.75 5.66 -11.76
C LYS A 447 -17.42 6.43 -13.03
N TRP A 448 -16.13 6.63 -13.28
CA TRP A 448 -15.62 7.03 -14.58
C TRP A 448 -15.82 5.89 -15.58
N TRP A 449 -16.48 6.20 -16.70
CA TRP A 449 -16.70 5.29 -17.80
C TRP A 449 -15.94 5.77 -19.02
N HIS A 450 -15.29 4.85 -19.72
CA HIS A 450 -14.66 5.12 -21.01
C HIS A 450 -15.66 5.64 -22.04
N GLU A 451 -15.28 6.70 -22.76
CA GLU A 451 -16.07 7.34 -23.81
C GLU A 451 -15.33 7.37 -25.15
N ALA A 452 -14.05 7.73 -25.16
CA ALA A 452 -13.22 7.77 -26.36
C ALA A 452 -11.74 7.59 -26.03
N GLU A 453 -10.95 7.20 -27.02
CA GLU A 453 -9.50 7.09 -26.93
C GLU A 453 -8.85 7.26 -28.28
N ASP A 454 -7.56 7.58 -28.26
CA ASP A 454 -6.70 7.62 -29.44
C ASP A 454 -5.25 7.36 -29.03
N GLN A 455 -4.45 6.89 -29.98
CA GLN A 455 -3.02 6.62 -29.80
C GLN A 455 -2.26 6.84 -31.10
N GLY A 456 -1.00 7.25 -30.98
CA GLY A 456 -0.14 7.47 -32.14
C GLY A 456 1.32 7.58 -31.77
N SER A 457 2.17 7.38 -32.78
CA SER A 457 3.62 7.43 -32.67
C SER A 457 4.27 8.00 -33.92
N THR A 458 5.47 8.55 -33.74
CA THR A 458 6.44 8.76 -34.79
C THR A 458 7.82 8.31 -34.28
N PRO A 459 8.71 7.80 -35.16
CA PRO A 459 10.07 7.47 -34.77
C PRO A 459 10.81 8.67 -34.16
N PHE A 460 11.73 8.38 -33.26
CA PHE A 460 12.56 9.40 -32.58
C PHE A 460 13.97 8.87 -32.33
N LEU A 461 14.85 9.74 -31.85
CA LEU A 461 16.20 9.39 -31.43
C LEU A 461 16.29 9.37 -29.92
N ILE A 462 16.88 8.32 -29.35
CA ILE A 462 17.44 8.39 -27.99
C ILE A 462 18.88 8.85 -28.14
N HIS A 463 19.28 9.89 -27.40
CA HIS A 463 20.64 10.43 -27.46
C HIS A 463 21.26 10.50 -26.07
N ASP A 464 22.44 9.89 -25.89
CA ASP A 464 23.12 9.79 -24.59
C ASP A 464 24.34 10.74 -24.46
N GLY A 465 24.53 11.61 -25.45
CA GLY A 465 25.66 12.52 -25.60
C GLY A 465 26.76 11.98 -26.51
N THR A 466 26.92 10.65 -26.55
CA THR A 466 27.92 9.96 -27.39
C THR A 466 27.40 9.58 -28.77
N GLY A 467 26.08 9.48 -28.94
CA GLY A 467 25.45 9.32 -30.24
C GLY A 467 23.94 9.16 -30.12
N GLY A 468 23.29 9.16 -31.28
CA GLY A 468 21.84 8.92 -31.42
C GLY A 468 21.54 7.50 -31.86
N LEU A 469 20.49 6.91 -31.28
CA LEU A 469 19.92 5.62 -31.69
C LEU A 469 18.50 5.83 -32.19
N HIS A 470 18.19 5.33 -33.39
CA HIS A 470 16.83 5.36 -33.93
C HIS A 470 15.92 4.42 -33.14
N VAL A 471 14.72 4.88 -32.80
CA VAL A 471 13.73 4.11 -32.03
C VAL A 471 12.37 4.18 -32.69
N ASP A 472 11.74 3.03 -32.84
CA ASP A 472 10.37 2.91 -33.34
C ASP A 472 9.39 2.57 -32.20
N PRO A 473 8.70 3.58 -31.61
CA PRO A 473 7.81 3.38 -30.48
C PRO A 473 6.54 2.58 -30.79
N GLU A 474 6.19 2.33 -32.06
CA GLU A 474 4.93 1.66 -32.43
C GLU A 474 4.85 0.24 -31.84
N THR A 475 5.97 -0.49 -31.88
CA THR A 475 6.10 -1.84 -31.34
C THR A 475 5.87 -1.92 -29.83
N TRP A 476 6.29 -0.88 -29.09
CA TRP A 476 5.94 -0.76 -27.68
C TRP A 476 4.48 -0.35 -27.50
N LEU A 477 3.98 0.70 -28.16
CA LEU A 477 2.60 1.19 -27.98
C LEU A 477 1.52 0.08 -28.07
N ASN A 478 1.66 -0.86 -28.99
CA ASN A 478 0.73 -1.97 -29.17
C ASN A 478 0.69 -2.95 -27.98
N ARG A 479 1.79 -3.06 -27.23
CA ARG A 479 1.90 -3.93 -26.04
C ARG A 479 1.28 -3.31 -24.79
N SER A 480 1.17 -1.98 -24.71
CA SER A 480 0.53 -1.29 -23.56
C SER A 480 -0.87 -1.70 -23.26
N TRP A 481 -1.61 -1.89 -24.33
CA TRP A 481 -3.05 -1.92 -24.23
C TRP A 481 -3.58 -3.25 -23.73
N SER A 482 -2.89 -4.36 -24.03
CA SER A 482 -3.24 -5.68 -23.53
C SER A 482 -3.06 -5.77 -22.00
N SER A 483 -2.05 -5.10 -21.43
CA SER A 483 -1.82 -5.08 -19.97
C SER A 483 -2.69 -4.06 -19.23
N ALA A 484 -2.99 -2.90 -19.84
CA ALA A 484 -3.91 -1.91 -19.27
C ALA A 484 -5.37 -2.40 -19.28
N SER A 485 -5.81 -3.09 -20.34
CA SER A 485 -7.16 -3.68 -20.44
C SER A 485 -7.31 -4.97 -19.61
N GLN A 486 -6.23 -5.72 -19.36
CA GLN A 486 -6.22 -6.82 -18.38
C GLN A 486 -6.09 -6.36 -16.92
N GLY A 487 -6.08 -5.04 -16.69
CA GLY A 487 -6.21 -4.40 -15.39
C GLY A 487 -7.62 -4.49 -14.78
N LYS A 488 -8.24 -5.68 -14.74
CA LYS A 488 -9.12 -6.01 -13.61
C LYS A 488 -8.21 -6.20 -12.40
N GLY A 489 -7.62 -5.09 -11.93
CA GLY A 489 -6.79 -5.07 -10.75
C GLY A 489 -7.59 -5.63 -9.60
N SER A 490 -7.13 -6.73 -9.00
CA SER A 490 -7.61 -7.05 -7.67
C SER A 490 -7.27 -5.82 -6.83
N ARG A 491 -8.27 -5.21 -6.19
CA ARG A 491 -8.06 -4.07 -5.28
C ARG A 491 -6.99 -4.39 -4.23
N MET A 492 -6.84 -5.67 -3.91
CA MET A 492 -5.79 -6.23 -3.07
C MET A 492 -4.37 -6.06 -3.66
N ALA A 493 -4.17 -6.33 -4.96
CA ALA A 493 -2.88 -6.10 -5.61
C ALA A 493 -2.52 -4.61 -5.66
N SER A 494 -3.49 -3.70 -5.85
CA SER A 494 -3.24 -2.25 -5.75
C SER A 494 -2.94 -1.78 -4.33
N LEU A 495 -3.53 -2.42 -3.30
CA LEU A 495 -3.30 -2.12 -1.88
C LEU A 495 -1.86 -2.42 -1.44
N PHE A 496 -1.21 -3.42 -2.03
CA PHE A 496 0.19 -3.79 -1.75
C PHE A 496 1.16 -3.38 -2.86
N GLY A 497 0.74 -2.49 -3.78
CA GLY A 497 1.57 -1.95 -4.86
C GLY A 497 1.95 -2.97 -5.95
N GLY A 498 1.30 -4.13 -6.01
CA GLY A 498 1.52 -5.23 -6.95
C GLY A 498 0.78 -5.11 -8.28
N GLY A 499 0.72 -3.90 -8.87
CA GLY A 499 0.20 -3.72 -10.22
C GLY A 499 1.03 -4.49 -11.27
N ARG A 500 0.37 -5.31 -12.10
CA ARG A 500 0.93 -5.88 -13.34
C ARG A 500 0.96 -4.87 -14.49
N SER A 501 1.26 -3.60 -14.22
CA SER A 501 1.49 -2.64 -15.30
C SER A 501 2.92 -2.80 -15.80
N THR A 502 3.11 -3.69 -16.79
CA THR A 502 4.30 -3.77 -17.66
C THR A 502 4.24 -2.73 -18.78
N PHE A 503 3.37 -1.73 -18.66
CA PHE A 503 3.33 -0.56 -19.51
C PHE A 503 2.95 0.68 -18.73
N ASN A 504 3.71 1.75 -18.93
CA ASN A 504 3.25 3.12 -18.92
C ASN A 504 4.45 3.92 -19.44
N PHE A 505 4.24 4.80 -20.40
CA PHE A 505 5.25 5.78 -20.83
C PHE A 505 5.82 6.63 -19.68
N GLY A 506 5.44 6.45 -18.41
CA GLY A 506 5.77 7.37 -17.33
C GLY A 506 5.07 8.72 -17.56
N PRO A 507 4.46 9.33 -16.55
CA PRO A 507 3.54 10.42 -16.75
C PRO A 507 4.23 11.74 -17.12
N ALA A 508 4.43 12.02 -18.41
CA ALA A 508 3.87 13.29 -18.87
C ALA A 508 2.35 13.12 -18.93
N ILE A 509 1.73 12.99 -17.74
CA ILE A 509 0.28 12.93 -17.60
C ILE A 509 -0.18 14.37 -17.67
N PHE A 510 -0.96 14.63 -18.71
CA PHE A 510 -1.85 15.77 -18.69
C PHE A 510 -3.23 15.27 -18.32
N ASP A 511 -3.72 15.73 -17.17
CA ASP A 511 -5.07 15.50 -16.69
C ASP A 511 -5.85 16.79 -16.80
N TRP A 512 -6.93 16.77 -17.58
CA TRP A 512 -7.88 17.86 -17.67
C TRP A 512 -9.23 17.35 -17.20
N GLN A 513 -9.91 18.11 -16.35
CA GLN A 513 -11.27 17.79 -15.92
C GLN A 513 -12.17 19.01 -16.15
N VAL A 514 -13.30 18.77 -16.81
CA VAL A 514 -14.34 19.76 -16.99
C VAL A 514 -15.60 19.29 -16.26
N GLY A 515 -16.13 20.17 -15.41
CA GLY A 515 -17.29 19.90 -14.57
C GLY A 515 -16.92 19.38 -13.17
N ASN A 516 -17.74 19.76 -12.20
CA ASN A 516 -17.59 19.33 -10.81
C ASN A 516 -18.37 18.04 -10.59
N ILE A 517 -17.76 17.09 -9.86
CA ILE A 517 -18.52 15.96 -9.31
C ILE A 517 -19.34 16.50 -8.14
N VAL A 518 -20.60 16.86 -8.41
CA VAL A 518 -21.56 17.25 -7.37
C VAL A 518 -22.41 16.03 -7.03
N SER A 519 -22.16 15.46 -5.85
CA SER A 519 -22.93 14.36 -5.28
C SER A 519 -23.93 14.93 -4.26
N ILE A 520 -25.07 15.45 -4.73
CA ILE A 520 -26.20 15.81 -3.86
C ILE A 520 -27.43 15.05 -4.37
N GLY A 521 -27.77 13.95 -3.71
CA GLY A 521 -28.88 13.08 -4.11
C GLY A 521 -28.69 12.41 -5.48
N SER A 522 -29.66 11.56 -5.86
CA SER A 522 -29.63 10.76 -7.10
C SER A 522 -29.86 11.57 -8.39
N MET A 523 -29.50 12.84 -8.43
CA MET A 523 -29.64 13.70 -9.60
C MET A 523 -28.27 14.17 -10.08
N THR A 524 -27.66 13.41 -10.99
CA THR A 524 -26.55 13.89 -11.83
C THR A 524 -27.12 14.87 -12.86
N GLY A 525 -27.21 16.15 -12.47
CA GLY A 525 -27.80 17.21 -13.29
C GLY A 525 -26.90 17.65 -14.45
N ILE A 526 -27.51 17.70 -15.65
CA ILE A 526 -27.25 18.52 -16.86
C ILE A 526 -25.81 18.56 -17.46
N ASN A 527 -24.73 18.52 -16.67
CA ASN A 527 -23.35 18.46 -17.14
C ASN A 527 -22.67 17.22 -16.54
N ARG A 528 -22.52 16.16 -17.34
CA ARG A 528 -21.72 15.00 -16.95
C ARG A 528 -20.24 15.41 -16.91
N PRO A 529 -19.56 15.33 -15.75
CA PRO A 529 -18.14 15.63 -15.68
C PRO A 529 -17.37 14.74 -16.65
N ARG A 530 -16.40 15.33 -17.34
CA ARG A 530 -15.48 14.60 -18.22
C ARG A 530 -14.06 14.83 -17.76
N ARG A 531 -13.24 13.79 -17.85
CA ARG A 531 -11.80 13.89 -17.67
C ARG A 531 -11.08 13.33 -18.88
N TRP A 532 -9.96 13.95 -19.22
CA TRP A 532 -9.02 13.51 -20.22
C TRP A 532 -7.70 13.23 -19.54
N THR A 533 -7.14 12.06 -19.79
CA THR A 533 -5.83 11.65 -19.31
C THR A 533 -4.99 11.29 -20.53
N MET A 534 -3.95 12.08 -20.80
CA MET A 534 -2.99 11.84 -21.87
C MET A 534 -1.67 11.37 -21.29
N HIS A 535 -1.18 10.22 -21.74
CA HIS A 535 0.19 9.77 -21.53
C HIS A 535 0.98 10.06 -22.80
N CYS A 536 2.10 10.77 -22.69
CA CYS A 536 2.93 11.04 -23.85
C CYS A 536 4.43 11.05 -23.52
N LEU A 537 5.23 10.90 -24.58
CA LEU A 537 6.66 11.15 -24.58
C LEU A 537 6.89 12.33 -25.52
N ARG A 538 7.65 13.33 -25.07
CA ARG A 538 7.94 14.56 -25.80
C ARG A 538 9.43 14.73 -26.04
N ILE A 539 9.79 15.55 -27.04
CA ILE A 539 11.18 15.95 -27.26
C ILE A 539 11.73 16.63 -26.00
N GLY A 540 12.92 16.20 -25.59
CA GLY A 540 13.64 16.62 -24.38
C GLY A 540 13.35 15.78 -23.15
N ASP A 541 12.37 14.87 -23.20
CA ASP A 541 12.11 13.96 -22.07
C ASP A 541 13.30 13.00 -21.86
N PRO A 542 13.65 12.68 -20.59
CA PRO A 542 14.52 11.55 -20.30
C PRO A 542 13.77 10.26 -20.62
N VAL A 543 14.45 9.30 -21.24
CA VAL A 543 13.88 7.99 -21.52
C VAL A 543 14.87 6.88 -21.20
N TYR A 544 14.34 5.85 -20.55
CA TYR A 544 14.95 4.55 -20.35
C TYR A 544 14.27 3.57 -21.32
N ALA A 545 15.07 2.83 -22.10
CA ALA A 545 14.57 1.82 -23.02
C ALA A 545 15.38 0.52 -22.93
N LEU A 546 14.66 -0.57 -22.72
CA LEU A 546 15.14 -1.94 -22.87
C LEU A 546 14.41 -2.56 -24.07
N GLY A 547 15.14 -2.90 -25.11
CA GLY A 547 14.55 -3.43 -26.34
C GLY A 547 15.56 -4.16 -27.20
N ARG A 548 15.06 -4.71 -28.31
CA ARG A 548 15.89 -5.38 -29.29
C ARG A 548 16.44 -4.36 -30.26
N VAL A 549 17.76 -4.27 -30.33
CA VAL A 549 18.50 -3.49 -31.31
C VAL A 549 18.75 -4.36 -32.53
N GLN A 550 18.37 -3.85 -33.71
CA GLN A 550 18.50 -4.54 -34.98
C GLN A 550 19.01 -3.60 -36.08
N PRO A 551 19.66 -4.13 -37.12
CA PRO A 551 20.06 -3.33 -38.28
C PRO A 551 18.86 -2.71 -39.00
N ARG A 552 19.02 -1.47 -39.46
CA ARG A 552 18.05 -0.81 -40.35
C ARG A 552 18.23 -1.30 -41.78
N THR A 553 17.15 -1.30 -42.55
CA THR A 553 17.22 -1.61 -43.99
C THR A 553 17.95 -0.49 -44.74
N SER A 554 18.61 -0.85 -45.84
CA SER A 554 19.29 0.13 -46.71
C SER A 554 18.31 1.18 -47.26
N GLU A 555 17.06 0.80 -47.51
CA GLU A 555 15.99 1.70 -47.94
C GLU A 555 15.67 2.75 -46.88
N ALA A 556 15.57 2.35 -45.61
CA ALA A 556 15.31 3.28 -44.50
C ALA A 556 16.47 4.25 -44.28
N LEU A 557 17.72 3.78 -44.43
CA LEU A 557 18.91 4.64 -44.36
C LEU A 557 18.93 5.66 -45.50
N ALA A 558 18.65 5.21 -46.73
CA ALA A 558 18.61 6.08 -47.90
C ALA A 558 17.48 7.12 -47.82
N ALA A 559 16.32 6.75 -47.27
CA ALA A 559 15.19 7.66 -47.06
C ALA A 559 15.53 8.81 -46.10
N GLU A 560 16.44 8.57 -45.15
CA GLU A 560 16.93 9.58 -44.21
C GLU A 560 18.23 10.27 -44.69
N GLY A 561 18.76 9.87 -45.86
CA GLY A 561 20.01 10.42 -46.40
C GLY A 561 21.26 9.99 -45.64
N LEU A 562 21.22 8.86 -44.93
CA LEU A 562 22.34 8.35 -44.14
C LEU A 562 23.29 7.52 -45.03
N ASP A 563 24.58 7.81 -44.93
CA ASP A 563 25.65 7.11 -45.66
C ASP A 563 26.21 5.88 -44.92
N GLY A 564 25.75 5.66 -43.69
CA GLY A 564 26.16 4.58 -42.80
C GLY A 564 27.54 4.73 -42.17
N SER A 565 28.18 5.90 -42.30
CA SER A 565 29.47 6.21 -41.69
C SER A 565 29.43 6.22 -40.16
N VAL A 566 28.29 6.57 -39.57
CA VAL A 566 28.04 6.54 -38.13
C VAL A 566 27.46 5.17 -37.74
N PRO A 567 28.15 4.35 -36.93
CA PRO A 567 27.67 3.00 -36.63
C PRO A 567 26.27 2.95 -36.01
N SER A 568 25.95 3.86 -35.08
CA SER A 568 24.66 3.89 -34.39
C SER A 568 23.49 4.30 -35.32
N SER A 569 23.75 5.04 -36.40
CA SER A 569 22.71 5.42 -37.37
C SER A 569 22.18 4.23 -38.16
N ASN A 570 22.97 3.16 -38.23
CA ASN A 570 22.63 1.91 -38.92
C ASN A 570 21.73 0.98 -38.10
N LEU A 571 21.42 1.35 -36.85
CA LEU A 571 20.69 0.53 -35.90
C LEU A 571 19.34 1.17 -35.56
N THR A 572 18.34 0.34 -35.28
CA THR A 572 17.07 0.74 -34.71
C THR A 572 16.73 -0.14 -33.52
N MET A 573 16.13 0.45 -32.49
CA MET A 573 15.57 -0.30 -31.36
C MET A 573 14.06 -0.49 -31.54
N VAL A 574 13.60 -1.70 -31.26
CA VAL A 574 12.18 -2.09 -31.26
C VAL A 574 11.82 -2.80 -29.97
N GLY A 575 10.53 -2.74 -29.60
CA GLY A 575 9.98 -3.34 -28.40
C GLY A 575 9.68 -4.82 -28.54
N GLU A 576 10.62 -5.62 -29.03
CA GLU A 576 10.51 -7.08 -29.11
C GLU A 576 11.13 -7.76 -27.89
N ASP A 577 10.48 -8.80 -27.37
CA ASP A 577 11.02 -9.61 -26.27
C ASP A 577 12.09 -10.58 -26.78
N ASP A 578 12.96 -10.99 -25.87
CA ASP A 578 13.88 -12.11 -26.07
C ASP A 578 13.68 -13.17 -24.97
N VAL A 579 14.35 -14.31 -25.10
CA VAL A 579 14.19 -15.45 -24.18
C VAL A 579 14.57 -15.02 -22.76
N GLY A 580 13.56 -14.90 -21.90
CA GLY A 580 13.72 -14.55 -20.49
C GLY A 580 13.79 -13.05 -20.18
N ILE A 581 13.72 -12.15 -21.19
CA ILE A 581 13.77 -10.70 -21.00
C ILE A 581 12.61 -10.04 -21.76
N SER A 582 11.82 -9.23 -21.06
CA SER A 582 10.74 -8.46 -21.66
C SER A 582 11.19 -7.04 -22.01
N ALA A 583 10.94 -6.60 -23.24
CA ALA A 583 11.19 -5.23 -23.65
C ALA A 583 10.28 -4.25 -22.88
N SER A 584 10.85 -3.11 -22.48
CA SER A 584 10.16 -2.08 -21.72
C SER A 584 10.71 -0.69 -22.06
N MET A 585 9.87 0.33 -21.98
CA MET A 585 10.26 1.73 -22.21
C MET A 585 9.52 2.61 -21.22
N HIS A 586 10.25 3.53 -20.58
CA HIS A 586 9.74 4.40 -19.53
C HIS A 586 10.35 5.81 -19.66
N ARG A 587 9.53 6.86 -19.52
CA ARG A 587 10.05 8.21 -19.27
C ARG A 587 10.70 8.26 -17.89
N GLY A 588 11.86 8.89 -17.83
CA GLY A 588 12.76 8.93 -16.68
C GLY A 588 14.08 8.22 -16.96
N THR A 589 15.10 8.56 -16.16
CA THR A 589 16.40 7.88 -16.14
C THR A 589 16.40 6.72 -15.14
N GLU A 590 17.42 5.87 -15.16
CA GLU A 590 17.61 4.82 -14.15
C GLU A 590 17.55 5.38 -12.73
N LEU A 591 18.15 6.57 -12.50
CA LEU A 591 18.11 7.26 -11.21
C LEU A 591 16.68 7.57 -10.75
N SER A 592 15.82 8.06 -11.64
CA SER A 592 14.42 8.34 -11.33
C SER A 592 13.62 7.08 -10.98
N VAL A 593 13.89 5.97 -11.69
CA VAL A 593 13.25 4.66 -11.45
C VAL A 593 13.71 4.06 -10.12
N MET A 594 15.01 4.14 -9.84
CA MET A 594 15.64 3.58 -8.65
C MET A 594 15.26 4.30 -7.35
N CYS A 595 14.81 5.55 -7.40
CA CYS A 595 14.46 6.29 -6.17
C CYS A 595 13.17 5.80 -5.49
N SER A 596 12.35 5.04 -6.20
CA SER A 596 11.18 4.34 -5.64
C SER A 596 11.53 2.97 -5.04
N VAL A 597 12.78 2.54 -5.18
CA VAL A 597 13.22 1.19 -4.82
C VAL A 597 13.51 1.07 -3.32
N ARG A 598 13.08 -0.06 -2.78
CA ARG A 598 13.40 -0.50 -1.42
C ARG A 598 14.53 -1.52 -1.49
N SER A 599 15.33 -1.59 -0.43
CA SER A 599 16.46 -2.54 -0.37
C SER A 599 16.00 -4.00 -0.45
N THR A 600 16.90 -4.91 -0.82
CA THR A 600 16.62 -6.36 -0.83
C THR A 600 16.17 -6.86 0.54
N THR A 601 16.69 -6.29 1.63
CA THR A 601 16.26 -6.61 3.00
C THR A 601 14.79 -6.25 3.23
N GLU A 602 14.33 -5.11 2.75
CA GLU A 602 12.93 -4.69 2.87
C GLU A 602 12.00 -5.45 1.91
N ALA A 603 12.47 -5.69 0.69
CA ALA A 603 11.65 -6.26 -0.37
C ALA A 603 11.49 -7.78 -0.23
N ILE A 604 12.51 -8.49 0.27
CA ILE A 604 12.52 -9.96 0.31
C ILE A 604 12.66 -10.49 1.73
N ILE A 605 13.69 -10.07 2.47
CA ILE A 605 14.02 -10.66 3.78
C ILE A 605 12.91 -10.39 4.79
N THR A 606 12.46 -9.13 4.90
CA THR A 606 11.42 -8.73 5.85
C THR A 606 10.11 -9.47 5.59
N PRO A 607 9.53 -9.48 4.37
CA PRO A 607 8.29 -10.21 4.11
C PRO A 607 8.46 -11.74 4.24
N ALA A 608 9.64 -12.30 3.93
CA ALA A 608 9.91 -13.72 4.17
C ALA A 608 9.86 -14.05 5.67
N LEU A 609 10.48 -13.21 6.52
CA LEU A 609 10.41 -13.37 7.98
C LEU A 609 8.98 -13.22 8.49
N MET A 610 8.17 -12.31 7.92
CA MET A 610 6.74 -12.18 8.26
C MET A 610 5.98 -13.49 8.00
N VAL A 611 6.20 -14.12 6.85
CA VAL A 611 5.58 -15.42 6.51
C VAL A 611 6.02 -16.50 7.51
N ILE A 612 7.33 -16.60 7.79
CA ILE A 612 7.85 -17.59 8.74
C ILE A 612 7.24 -17.36 10.13
N ALA A 613 7.19 -16.11 10.61
CA ALA A 613 6.64 -15.76 11.91
C ALA A 613 5.14 -16.04 12.04
N ALA A 614 4.38 -15.93 10.95
CA ALA A 614 2.95 -16.26 10.93
C ALA A 614 2.67 -17.77 10.81
N VAL A 615 3.57 -18.54 10.19
CA VAL A 615 3.40 -19.99 9.99
C VAL A 615 3.95 -20.80 11.16
N LEU A 616 5.04 -20.36 11.80
CA LEU A 616 5.71 -21.11 12.86
C LEU A 616 4.77 -21.44 14.04
N PRO A 617 3.90 -20.52 14.53
CA PRO A 617 2.89 -20.83 15.53
C PRO A 617 1.75 -21.71 15.04
N ILE A 618 1.67 -22.11 13.76
CA ILE A 618 0.71 -23.12 13.29
C ILE A 618 1.33 -24.52 13.41
N LEU A 619 2.65 -24.61 13.30
CA LEU A 619 3.41 -25.87 13.28
C LEU A 619 3.80 -26.36 14.67
N MET A 620 3.92 -25.46 15.65
CA MET A 620 4.11 -25.78 17.07
C MET A 620 2.79 -26.10 17.73
#